data_AF-A0A4Y2GCX3-F1
#
_entry.id   AF-A0A4Y2GCX3-F1
#
_cell.length_a   1.000
_cell.length_b   1.000
_cell.length_c   1.000
_cell.angle_alpha   90.00
_cell.angle_beta   90.00
_cell.angle_gamma   90.00
#
_symmetry.space_group_name_H-M   'P 1'
#
loop_
_entity.id
_entity.type
_entity.pdbx_description
1 polymer ?
#
loop_
_entity_poly.entity_id
_entity_poly.type
_entity_poly.pdbx_seq_one_letter_code
_entity_poly.pdbx_strand_id
1 'polypeptide(L)'
;MTASTVTPKEFGRRFRKALSVPFLLNQVCSTNIKDFVTSYAASLGCTEKCFFFPLLSCAASCMGTECGVQLTTHWLEPPIIWTLVITPR
;
A
#
# COMPACT_ATOMS: atom_id res chain seq x y z
N MET A 1 19.34 -17.12 12.23
CA MET A 1 18.59 -16.48 11.12
C MET A 1 19.62 -15.91 10.14
N THR A 2 19.82 -16.56 9.01
CA THR A 2 20.76 -16.11 7.97
C THR A 2 20.13 -14.96 7.19
N ALA A 3 20.67 -13.75 7.31
CA ALA A 3 20.27 -12.62 6.47
C ALA A 3 20.51 -12.98 5.00
N SER A 4 19.43 -13.10 4.22
CA SER A 4 19.52 -13.36 2.79
C SER A 4 20.16 -12.14 2.12
N THR A 5 21.41 -12.25 1.69
CA THR A 5 22.14 -11.19 0.99
C THR A 5 21.67 -11.11 -0.45
N VAL A 6 20.54 -10.43 -0.68
CA VAL A 6 20.01 -10.17 -2.02
C VAL A 6 20.99 -9.27 -2.77
N THR A 7 21.47 -9.72 -3.93
CA THR A 7 22.38 -8.91 -4.75
C THR A 7 21.65 -7.68 -5.34
N PRO A 8 22.34 -6.55 -5.60
CA PRO A 8 21.71 -5.36 -6.16
C PRO A 8 20.96 -5.62 -7.48
N LYS A 9 21.48 -6.52 -8.31
CA LYS A 9 20.86 -6.93 -9.58
C LYS A 9 19.53 -7.66 -9.34
N GLU A 10 19.50 -8.57 -8.38
CA GLU A 10 18.30 -9.30 -8.01
C GLU A 10 17.26 -8.39 -7.35
N PHE A 11 17.70 -7.45 -6.50
CA PHE A 11 16.83 -6.40 -5.97
C PHE A 11 16.21 -5.57 -7.10
N GLY A 12 17.01 -5.05 -8.03
CA GLY A 12 16.51 -4.24 -9.15
C GLY A 12 15.52 -4.99 -10.04
N ARG A 13 15.74 -6.29 -10.26
CA ARG A 13 14.79 -7.17 -10.98
C ARG A 13 13.46 -7.28 -10.24
N ARG A 14 13.49 -7.57 -8.93
CA ARG A 14 12.28 -7.67 -8.08
C ARG A 14 11.55 -6.34 -7.97
N PHE A 15 12.29 -5.24 -7.81
CA PHE A 15 11.74 -3.89 -7.72
C PHE A 15 10.98 -3.51 -9.00
N ARG A 16 11.59 -3.70 -10.18
CA ARG A 16 10.89 -3.46 -11.46
C ARG A 16 9.66 -4.33 -11.63
N LYS A 17 9.73 -5.60 -11.21
CA LYS A 17 8.56 -6.50 -11.22
C LYS A 17 7.45 -5.98 -10.30
N ALA A 18 7.78 -5.52 -9.10
CA ALA A 18 6.80 -4.95 -8.18
C ALA A 18 6.16 -3.67 -8.75
N LEU A 19 6.95 -2.79 -9.37
CA LEU A 19 6.43 -1.59 -10.04
C LEU A 19 5.52 -1.90 -11.24
N SER A 20 5.71 -3.06 -11.88
CA SER A 20 4.89 -3.47 -13.03
C SER A 20 3.49 -3.96 -12.63
N VAL A 21 3.24 -4.20 -11.34
CA VAL A 21 1.92 -4.61 -10.85
C VAL A 21 0.98 -3.41 -10.92
N PRO A 22 -0.08 -3.44 -11.75
CA PRO A 22 -1.01 -2.34 -11.82
C PRO A 22 -1.81 -2.27 -10.52
N PHE A 23 -1.89 -1.06 -9.96
CA PHE A 23 -2.86 -0.79 -8.90
C PHE A 23 -4.11 -0.21 -9.56
N LEU A 24 -5.22 -0.94 -9.42
CA LEU A 24 -6.52 -0.63 -10.00
C LEU A 24 -7.50 -0.34 -8.87
N LEU A 25 -7.73 0.95 -8.58
CA LEU A 25 -8.53 1.41 -7.44
C LEU A 25 -9.94 0.81 -7.41
N ASN A 26 -10.55 0.60 -8.58
CA ASN A 26 -11.86 -0.02 -8.74
C ASN A 26 -11.93 -1.51 -8.37
N GLN A 27 -10.79 -2.20 -8.25
CA GLN A 27 -10.72 -3.60 -7.84
C GLN A 27 -10.53 -3.78 -6.33
N VAL A 28 -10.07 -2.73 -5.64
CA VAL A 28 -9.76 -2.77 -4.20
C VAL A 28 -10.74 -1.97 -3.35
N CYS A 29 -11.52 -1.08 -3.93
CA CYS A 29 -12.40 -0.18 -3.20
C CYS A 29 -13.82 -0.16 -3.77
N SER A 30 -14.79 0.09 -2.90
CA SER A 30 -16.17 0.37 -3.32
C SER A 30 -16.23 1.68 -4.11
N THR A 31 -17.30 1.87 -4.89
CA THR A 31 -17.52 3.07 -5.70
C THR A 31 -17.38 4.36 -4.89
N ASN A 32 -17.96 4.41 -3.69
CA ASN A 32 -17.89 5.61 -2.83
C ASN A 32 -16.45 5.97 -2.42
N ILE A 33 -15.63 4.96 -2.10
CA ILE A 33 -14.22 5.19 -1.73
C ILE A 33 -13.41 5.58 -2.96
N LYS A 34 -13.69 4.97 -4.12
CA LYS A 34 -13.07 5.37 -5.38
C LYS A 34 -13.34 6.84 -5.68
N ASP A 35 -14.60 7.26 -5.66
CA ASP A 35 -14.98 8.64 -5.98
C ASP A 35 -14.36 9.64 -5.00
N PHE A 36 -14.30 9.29 -3.72
CA PHE A 36 -13.59 10.07 -2.70
C PHE A 36 -12.10 10.23 -3.03
N VAL A 37 -11.40 9.11 -3.28
CA VAL A 37 -9.96 9.11 -3.58
C VAL A 37 -9.66 9.88 -4.86
N THR A 38 -10.42 9.64 -5.94
CA THR A 38 -10.24 10.31 -7.22
C THR A 38 -10.42 11.83 -7.07
N SER A 39 -11.46 12.27 -6.35
CA SER A 39 -11.76 13.70 -6.16
C SER A 39 -10.66 14.42 -5.36
N TYR A 40 -10.20 13.81 -4.26
CA TYR A 40 -9.17 14.43 -3.43
C TYR A 40 -7.80 14.39 -4.09
N ALA A 41 -7.42 13.29 -4.76
CA ALA A 41 -6.18 13.23 -5.52
C ALA A 41 -6.12 14.32 -6.60
N ALA A 42 -7.24 14.54 -7.31
CA ALA A 42 -7.36 15.62 -8.28
C ALA A 42 -7.20 17.02 -7.63
N SER A 43 -7.82 17.26 -6.48
CA SER A 43 -7.67 18.54 -5.76
C SER A 43 -6.24 18.82 -5.28
N LEU A 44 -5.47 17.77 -5.00
CA LEU A 44 -4.07 17.86 -4.57
C LEU A 44 -3.08 17.85 -5.75
N GLY A 45 -3.57 17.71 -6.98
CA GLY A 45 -2.73 17.60 -8.18
C GLY A 45 -1.82 16.36 -8.18
N CYS A 46 -2.25 15.26 -7.54
CA CYS A 46 -1.46 14.03 -7.42
C CYS A 46 -2.19 12.82 -8.00
N THR A 47 -1.47 11.70 -8.16
CA THR A 47 -2.11 10.45 -8.60
C THR A 47 -2.94 9.85 -7.46
N GLU A 48 -3.98 9.08 -7.80
CA GLU A 48 -4.79 8.35 -6.82
C GLU A 48 -3.94 7.52 -5.85
N LYS A 49 -2.86 6.89 -6.34
CA LYS A 49 -1.92 6.11 -5.53
C LYS A 49 -1.22 6.97 -4.48
N CYS A 50 -0.82 8.19 -4.84
CA CYS A 50 -0.14 9.11 -3.95
C CYS A 50 -1.03 9.57 -2.78
N PHE A 51 -2.35 9.58 -2.98
CA PHE A 51 -3.31 9.91 -1.92
C PHE A 51 -3.78 8.67 -1.14
N PHE A 52 -4.10 7.60 -1.86
CA PHE A 52 -4.73 6.39 -1.30
C PHE A 52 -3.83 5.64 -0.32
N PHE A 53 -2.54 5.45 -0.64
CA PHE A 53 -1.66 4.66 0.23
C PHE A 53 -1.37 5.36 1.58
N PRO A 54 -1.11 6.67 1.65
CA PRO A 54 -1.07 7.38 2.93
C PRO A 54 -2.40 7.33 3.70
N LEU A 55 -3.53 7.45 3.01
CA LEU A 55 -4.86 7.34 3.62
C LEU A 55 -5.05 5.98 4.30
N LEU A 56 -4.60 4.90 3.68
CA LEU A 56 -4.62 3.56 4.27
C LEU A 56 -3.81 3.47 5.57
N SER A 57 -2.62 4.09 5.62
CA SER A 57 -1.83 4.15 6.85
C SER A 57 -2.54 4.93 7.96
N CYS A 58 -3.22 6.04 7.63
CA CYS A 58 -4.06 6.78 8.59
C CYS A 58 -5.24 5.93 9.07
N ALA A 59 -5.97 5.28 8.16
CA ALA A 59 -7.10 4.42 8.49
C ALA A 59 -6.69 3.28 9.42
N ALA A 60 -5.57 2.62 9.12
CA ALA A 60 -4.95 1.61 9.97
C ALA A 60 -4.67 2.14 11.39
N SER A 61 -4.10 3.34 11.52
CA SER A 61 -3.83 3.93 12.83
C SER A 61 -5.11 4.21 13.63
N CYS A 62 -6.20 4.58 12.95
CA CYS A 62 -7.50 4.84 13.58
C CYS A 62 -8.20 3.56 14.05
N MET A 63 -7.81 2.37 13.55
CA MET A 63 -8.40 1.10 13.96
C MET A 63 -7.93 0.63 15.34
N GLY A 64 -6.88 1.24 15.89
CA GLY A 64 -6.35 0.90 17.22
C GLY A 64 -5.57 -0.43 17.26
N THR A 65 -5.14 -0.82 18.46
CA THR A 65 -4.31 -2.02 18.69
C THR A 65 -5.10 -3.33 18.74
N GLU A 66 -6.41 -3.25 18.93
CA GLU A 66 -7.29 -4.41 19.08
C GLU A 66 -7.84 -4.92 17.74
N CYS A 67 -7.48 -4.26 16.64
CA CYS A 67 -7.91 -4.69 15.31
C CYS A 67 -6.81 -5.50 14.61
N GLY A 68 -7.19 -6.63 14.03
CA GLY A 68 -6.28 -7.49 13.28
C GLY A 68 -6.95 -8.10 12.06
N VAL A 69 -6.16 -8.28 11.01
CA VAL A 69 -6.52 -9.03 9.81
C VAL A 69 -6.16 -10.49 10.06
N GLN A 70 -7.17 -11.35 10.09
CA GLN A 70 -6.94 -12.78 10.24
C GLN A 70 -6.53 -13.38 8.89
N LEU A 71 -5.25 -13.75 8.77
CA LEU A 71 -4.69 -14.33 7.54
C LEU A 71 -4.89 -15.85 7.50
N THR A 72 -4.84 -16.50 8.66
CA THR A 72 -5.13 -17.93 8.83
C THR A 72 -5.81 -18.18 10.18
N THR A 73 -6.23 -19.41 10.45
CA THR A 73 -6.82 -19.79 11.75
C THR A 73 -5.89 -19.53 12.95
N HIS A 74 -4.57 -19.52 12.74
CA HIS A 74 -3.57 -19.33 13.79
C HIS A 74 -2.75 -18.05 13.63
N TRP A 75 -3.08 -17.19 12.66
CA TRP A 75 -2.32 -15.99 12.36
C TRP A 75 -3.23 -14.78 12.19
N LEU A 76 -3.06 -13.84 13.13
CA LEU A 76 -3.66 -12.51 13.14
C LEU A 76 -2.53 -11.49 13.03
N GLU A 77 -2.65 -10.53 12.12
CA GLU A 77 -1.72 -9.40 12.01
C GLU A 77 -2.46 -8.09 12.25
N PRO A 78 -1.91 -7.14 13.02
CA PRO A 78 -2.42 -5.77 12.98
C PRO A 78 -2.38 -5.24 11.53
N PRO A 79 -3.29 -4.34 11.14
CA PRO A 79 -3.32 -3.75 9.81
C PRO A 79 -2.17 -2.76 9.62
N ILE A 80 -0.92 -3.23 9.62
CA ILE A 80 0.26 -2.39 9.41
C ILE A 80 0.47 -2.22 7.91
N ILE A 81 0.06 -1.07 7.38
CA ILE A 81 0.25 -0.72 5.98
C ILE A 81 1.50 0.14 5.84
N TRP A 82 2.59 -0.48 5.39
CA TRP A 82 3.83 0.19 5.04
C TRP A 82 3.70 0.84 3.67
N THR A 83 3.58 2.16 3.65
CA THR A 83 3.59 2.95 2.41
C THR A 83 4.95 3.60 2.22
N LEU A 84 5.60 3.34 1.08
CA LEU A 84 6.84 4.00 0.69
C LEU A 84 6.62 4.77 -0.61
N VAL A 85 6.69 6.10 -0.55
CA VAL A 85 6.69 6.95 -1.74
C VAL A 85 8.13 7.14 -2.18
N ILE A 86 8.52 6.49 -3.28
CA ILE A 86 9.83 6.67 -3.89
C ILE A 86 9.69 7.64 -5.05
N THR A 87 10.44 8.74 -5.00
CA THR A 87 10.61 9.67 -6.11
C THR A 87 12.03 9.51 -6.67
N PRO A 88 12.20 9.34 -8.00
CA PRO A 88 13.52 9.37 -8.61
C PRO A 88 14.12 10.78 -8.50
N ARG A 89 15.44 10.85 -8.28
CA ARG A 89 16.21 12.09 -8.47
C ARG A 89 16.49 12.33 -9.94
#